data_AF-A0A1A8CMC1-F1
#
_entry.id   AF-A0A1A8CMC1-F1
#
_cell.length_a   1.000
_cell.length_b   1.000
_cell.length_c   1.000
_cell.angle_alpha   90.00
_cell.angle_beta   90.00
_cell.angle_gamma   90.00
#
_symmetry.space_group_name_H-M   'P 1'
#
loop_
_entity.id
_entity.type
_entity.pdbx_description
1 polymer ?
#
loop_
_entity_poly.entity_id
_entity_poly.type
_entity_poly.pdbx_seq_one_letter_code
_entity_poly.pdbx_strand_id
1 'polypeptide(L)'
;MNEFGYKKPNVSFVQGYMEALTEAGLEKNSFDIVISNCVVNLSPDKKLVLAEAYSVLKEGGELYFSDIYCSGQLTEEVRNHKVMWGECLGGALWWKDLLRLADEVGFSVPRLLTASIVSVGNEELQHILGDFKFVSATYRLFKVPKGPPEACRVIYNGGVTGAEDRLRFDCRNTFKANEVVEVDGELANILKCSRFAPDFNFQPPGGSTELGCVNPKADIVDPFELAVELGSQGLSAATGGCCSTKSADCCR
;
A
#
# COMPACT_ATOMS: atom_id res chain seq x y z
N MET A 1 -12.83 25.60 -8.33
CA MET A 1 -12.39 25.87 -9.71
C MET A 1 -11.34 26.98 -9.78
N ASN A 2 -11.57 28.13 -9.12
CA ASN A 2 -10.62 29.26 -9.13
C ASN A 2 -9.21 28.93 -8.58
N GLU A 3 -9.11 28.03 -7.60
CA GLU A 3 -7.82 27.64 -6.99
C GLU A 3 -6.89 26.86 -7.94
N PHE A 4 -7.46 26.08 -8.87
CA PHE A 4 -6.71 25.12 -9.70
C PHE A 4 -6.82 25.40 -11.21
N GLY A 5 -7.41 26.52 -11.61
CA GLY A 5 -7.46 26.95 -13.02
C GLY A 5 -8.33 26.11 -13.97
N TYR A 6 -9.13 25.17 -13.46
CA TYR A 6 -10.01 24.35 -14.31
C TYR A 6 -11.27 25.10 -14.76
N LYS A 7 -11.63 24.94 -16.05
CA LYS A 7 -12.86 25.51 -16.63
C LYS A 7 -14.14 24.79 -16.20
N LYS A 8 -14.05 23.50 -15.87
CA LYS A 8 -15.14 22.65 -15.39
C LYS A 8 -14.61 21.76 -14.26
N PRO A 9 -15.47 21.28 -13.33
CA PRO A 9 -15.03 20.33 -12.30
C PRO A 9 -14.50 19.05 -12.95
N ASN A 10 -13.40 18.54 -12.42
CA ASN A 10 -12.83 17.23 -12.71
C ASN A 10 -13.16 16.21 -11.60
N VAL A 11 -14.19 16.50 -10.80
CA VAL A 11 -14.64 15.68 -9.68
C VAL A 11 -16.14 15.45 -9.79
N SER A 12 -16.56 14.25 -9.42
CA SER A 12 -17.97 13.84 -9.33
C SER A 12 -18.19 13.05 -8.05
N PHE A 13 -19.36 13.20 -7.46
CA PHE A 13 -19.74 12.47 -6.25
C PHE A 13 -20.84 11.47 -6.59
N VAL A 14 -20.66 10.25 -6.10
CA VAL A 14 -21.61 9.15 -6.24
C VAL A 14 -21.96 8.67 -4.84
N GLN A 15 -23.25 8.55 -4.55
CA GLN A 15 -23.73 7.97 -3.30
C GLN A 15 -23.94 6.47 -3.52
N GLY A 16 -23.34 5.65 -2.67
CA GLY A 16 -23.47 4.20 -2.74
C GLY A 16 -22.64 3.51 -1.66
N TYR A 17 -22.71 2.18 -1.64
CA TYR A 17 -21.87 1.33 -0.79
C TYR A 17 -20.57 0.98 -1.53
N MET A 18 -19.45 0.90 -0.80
CA MET A 18 -18.16 0.51 -1.40
C MET A 18 -18.14 -0.96 -1.85
N GLU A 19 -19.06 -1.76 -1.31
CA GLU A 19 -19.38 -3.12 -1.67
C GLU A 19 -20.22 -3.24 -2.95
N ALA A 20 -20.68 -2.11 -3.53
CA ALA A 20 -21.59 -2.08 -4.67
C ALA A 20 -21.28 -0.91 -5.62
N LEU A 21 -20.00 -0.69 -5.94
CA LEU A 21 -19.53 0.42 -6.78
C LEU A 21 -20.21 0.43 -8.16
N THR A 22 -20.37 -0.74 -8.76
CA THR A 22 -21.00 -0.87 -10.08
C THR A 22 -22.51 -0.59 -10.03
N GLU A 23 -23.20 -0.99 -8.96
CA GLU A 23 -24.60 -0.63 -8.72
C GLU A 23 -24.76 0.88 -8.50
N ALA A 24 -23.80 1.50 -7.82
CA ALA A 24 -23.76 2.95 -7.62
C ALA A 24 -23.49 3.72 -8.94
N GLY A 25 -23.23 3.03 -10.05
CA GLY A 25 -23.09 3.62 -11.38
C GLY A 25 -21.65 3.84 -11.84
N LEU A 26 -20.66 3.26 -11.15
CA LEU A 26 -19.27 3.30 -11.60
C LEU A 26 -19.02 2.23 -12.67
N GLU A 27 -18.50 2.66 -13.82
CA GLU A 27 -18.29 1.76 -14.96
C GLU A 27 -17.13 0.79 -14.71
N LYS A 28 -17.30 -0.45 -15.17
CA LYS A 28 -16.23 -1.45 -15.14
C LYS A 28 -15.06 -1.03 -16.04
N ASN A 29 -13.83 -1.35 -15.64
CA ASN A 29 -12.62 -1.05 -16.41
C ASN A 29 -12.49 0.43 -16.83
N SER A 30 -12.86 1.37 -15.96
CA SER A 30 -12.87 2.80 -16.29
C SER A 30 -11.91 3.64 -15.44
N PHE A 31 -11.43 3.11 -14.31
CA PHE A 31 -10.54 3.82 -13.39
C PHE A 31 -9.10 3.33 -13.48
N ASP A 32 -8.15 4.27 -13.51
CA ASP A 32 -6.71 3.97 -13.47
C ASP A 32 -6.22 3.68 -12.05
N ILE A 33 -6.79 4.37 -11.05
CA ILE A 33 -6.40 4.27 -9.64
C ILE A 33 -7.66 4.34 -8.79
N VAL A 34 -7.79 3.41 -7.85
CA VAL A 34 -8.74 3.48 -6.73
C VAL A 34 -7.93 3.76 -5.46
N ILE A 35 -8.37 4.72 -4.67
CA ILE A 35 -7.73 5.06 -3.39
C ILE A 35 -8.69 4.89 -2.22
N SER A 36 -8.15 4.53 -1.06
CA SER A 36 -8.92 4.44 0.18
C SER A 36 -8.01 4.67 1.39
N ASN A 37 -8.58 5.21 2.47
CA ASN A 37 -7.87 5.44 3.73
C ASN A 37 -8.80 5.09 4.90
N CYS A 38 -8.45 4.06 5.66
CA CYS A 38 -9.09 3.63 6.92
C CYS A 38 -10.59 3.31 6.86
N VAL A 39 -11.16 2.99 5.70
CA VAL A 39 -12.60 2.67 5.60
C VAL A 39 -12.91 1.22 5.21
N VAL A 40 -11.94 0.46 4.67
CA VAL A 40 -12.19 -0.93 4.25
C VAL A 40 -12.44 -1.82 5.47
N ASN A 41 -11.77 -1.54 6.59
CA ASN A 41 -12.00 -2.26 7.84
C ASN A 41 -13.42 -2.13 8.40
N LEU A 42 -14.13 -1.04 8.08
CA LEU A 42 -15.52 -0.82 8.47
C LEU A 42 -16.51 -1.59 7.60
N SER A 43 -16.05 -2.21 6.51
CA SER A 43 -16.89 -3.07 5.68
C SER A 43 -17.10 -4.44 6.34
N PRO A 44 -18.34 -4.96 6.35
CA PRO A 44 -18.63 -6.34 6.77
C PRO A 44 -18.11 -7.37 5.76
N ASP A 45 -17.95 -7.01 4.48
CA ASP A 45 -17.46 -7.91 3.42
C ASP A 45 -16.30 -7.27 2.65
N LYS A 46 -15.11 -7.40 3.23
CA LYS A 46 -13.85 -6.90 2.66
C LYS A 46 -13.53 -7.54 1.30
N LYS A 47 -13.93 -8.79 1.08
CA LYS A 47 -13.69 -9.48 -0.19
C LYS A 47 -14.51 -8.82 -1.29
N LEU A 48 -15.77 -8.48 -1.01
CA LEU A 48 -16.64 -7.78 -1.95
C LEU A 48 -16.13 -6.37 -2.26
N VAL A 49 -15.63 -5.62 -1.27
CA VAL A 49 -14.99 -4.31 -1.49
C VAL A 49 -13.80 -4.44 -2.45
N LEU A 50 -12.91 -5.41 -2.23
CA LEU A 50 -11.78 -5.65 -3.13
C LEU A 50 -12.26 -6.08 -4.53
N ALA A 51 -13.29 -6.92 -4.62
CA ALA A 51 -13.85 -7.36 -5.90
C ALA A 51 -14.47 -6.20 -6.71
N GLU A 52 -15.20 -5.29 -6.06
CA GLU A 52 -15.76 -4.12 -6.71
C GLU A 52 -14.67 -3.13 -7.14
N ALA A 53 -13.64 -2.91 -6.30
CA ALA A 53 -12.47 -2.13 -6.70
C ALA A 53 -11.79 -2.74 -7.94
N TYR A 54 -11.59 -4.06 -7.96
CA TYR A 54 -11.04 -4.77 -9.11
C TYR A 54 -11.91 -4.63 -10.37
N SER A 55 -13.23 -4.68 -10.21
CA SER A 55 -14.22 -4.58 -11.29
C SER A 55 -14.15 -3.23 -12.01
N VAL A 56 -14.04 -2.13 -11.26
CA VAL A 56 -14.00 -0.77 -11.81
C VAL A 56 -12.62 -0.37 -12.35
N LEU A 57 -11.54 -0.99 -11.86
CA LEU A 57 -10.18 -0.74 -12.35
C LEU A 57 -9.99 -1.23 -13.80
N LYS A 58 -9.29 -0.44 -14.61
CA LYS A 58 -8.75 -0.88 -15.90
C LYS A 58 -7.72 -2.00 -15.72
N GLU A 59 -7.47 -2.78 -16.78
CA GLU A 59 -6.23 -3.55 -16.86
C GLU A 59 -5.03 -2.59 -16.76
N GLY A 60 -4.08 -2.92 -15.90
CA GLY A 60 -2.96 -2.05 -15.52
C GLY A 60 -3.27 -1.08 -14.37
N GLY A 61 -4.52 -0.98 -13.94
CA GLY A 61 -4.94 -0.10 -12.84
C GLY A 61 -4.50 -0.63 -11.47
N GLU A 62 -4.52 0.24 -10.46
CA GLU A 62 -4.15 -0.13 -9.09
C GLU A 62 -5.16 0.31 -8.03
N LEU A 63 -5.33 -0.52 -7.01
CA LEU A 63 -5.85 -0.13 -5.71
C LEU A 63 -4.67 0.29 -4.82
N TYR A 64 -4.61 1.57 -4.48
CA TYR A 64 -3.60 2.16 -3.60
C TYR A 64 -4.28 2.60 -2.31
N PHE A 65 -4.08 1.91 -1.20
CA PHE A 65 -4.85 2.17 0.00
C PHE A 65 -4.07 1.97 1.30
N SER A 66 -4.47 2.72 2.31
CA SER A 66 -3.94 2.63 3.67
C SER A 66 -5.03 2.14 4.61
N ASP A 67 -4.73 1.17 5.47
CA ASP A 67 -5.65 0.70 6.50
C ASP A 67 -4.88 0.12 7.70
N ILE A 68 -5.62 -0.20 8.78
CA ILE A 68 -5.08 -0.87 9.96
C ILE A 68 -5.08 -2.40 9.75
N TYR A 69 -3.98 -3.04 10.10
CA TYR A 69 -3.84 -4.49 10.05
C TYR A 69 -3.45 -5.05 11.42
N CYS A 70 -3.92 -6.26 11.69
CA CYS A 70 -3.65 -6.98 12.92
C CYS A 70 -2.56 -8.04 12.74
N SER A 71 -1.83 -8.36 13.81
CA SER A 71 -0.83 -9.43 13.86
C SER A 71 -1.42 -10.84 13.73
N GLY A 72 -2.72 -11.00 13.96
CA GLY A 72 -3.43 -12.28 13.88
C GLY A 72 -4.91 -12.13 13.58
N GLN A 73 -5.63 -13.25 13.56
CA GLN A 73 -7.08 -13.26 13.42
C GLN A 73 -7.74 -12.85 14.74
N LEU A 74 -8.50 -11.75 14.70
CA LEU A 74 -9.20 -11.21 15.86
C LEU A 74 -10.24 -12.19 16.40
N THR A 75 -10.40 -12.22 17.72
CA THR A 75 -11.47 -12.97 18.40
C THR A 75 -12.84 -12.35 18.11
N GLU A 76 -13.91 -13.12 18.25
CA GLU A 76 -15.28 -12.58 18.10
C GLU A 76 -15.58 -11.46 19.09
N GLU A 77 -15.01 -11.53 20.29
CA GLU A 77 -15.12 -10.48 21.30
C GLU A 77 -14.57 -9.14 20.80
N VAL A 78 -13.36 -9.12 20.24
CA VAL A 78 -12.76 -7.92 19.65
C VAL A 78 -13.55 -7.42 18.44
N ARG A 79 -13.99 -8.34 17.56
CA ARG A 79 -14.71 -7.98 16.33
C ARG A 79 -16.07 -7.34 16.60
N ASN A 80 -16.75 -7.79 17.65
CA ASN A 80 -18.09 -7.30 18.02
C ASN A 80 -18.05 -6.11 18.99
N HIS A 81 -16.86 -5.69 19.45
CA HIS A 81 -16.72 -4.57 20.38
C HIS A 81 -16.94 -3.21 19.67
N LYS A 82 -18.06 -2.55 19.96
CA LYS A 82 -18.51 -1.33 19.24
C LYS A 82 -17.48 -0.20 19.18
N VAL A 83 -16.75 0.04 20.28
CA VAL A 83 -15.71 1.08 20.32
C VAL A 83 -14.55 0.70 19.41
N MET A 84 -14.10 -0.55 19.44
CA MET A 84 -12.98 -1.01 18.61
C MET A 84 -13.37 -1.02 17.14
N TRP A 85 -14.63 -1.36 16.83
CA TRP A 85 -15.16 -1.24 15.47
C TRP A 85 -15.10 0.20 14.96
N GLY A 86 -15.56 1.17 15.76
CA GLY A 86 -15.51 2.59 15.41
C GLY A 86 -14.09 3.13 15.20
N GLU A 87 -13.12 2.59 15.95
CA GLU A 87 -11.68 2.92 15.82
C GLU A 87 -10.97 2.12 14.70
N CYS A 88 -11.72 1.41 13.84
CA CYS A 88 -11.19 0.54 12.78
C CYS A 88 -10.33 -0.65 13.28
N LEU A 89 -10.23 -0.87 14.59
CA LEU A 89 -9.48 -1.96 15.22
C LEU A 89 -10.24 -3.29 15.19
N GLY A 90 -11.53 -3.27 15.53
CA GLY A 90 -12.37 -4.48 15.58
C GLY A 90 -12.62 -5.08 14.19
N GLY A 91 -12.56 -4.24 13.17
CA GLY A 91 -12.63 -4.64 11.77
C GLY A 91 -11.28 -4.98 11.16
N ALA A 92 -10.15 -4.80 11.86
CA ALA A 92 -8.82 -4.91 11.28
C ALA A 92 -8.56 -6.31 10.73
N LEU A 93 -8.15 -6.37 9.46
CA LEU A 93 -7.80 -7.61 8.80
C LEU A 93 -6.46 -8.14 9.33
N TRP A 94 -6.36 -9.46 9.52
CA TRP A 94 -5.05 -10.09 9.67
C TRP A 94 -4.24 -9.83 8.40
N TRP A 95 -3.03 -9.30 8.51
CA TRP A 95 -2.28 -8.87 7.32
C TRP A 95 -2.06 -9.99 6.28
N LYS A 96 -1.94 -11.26 6.71
CA LYS A 96 -1.84 -12.40 5.77
C LYS A 96 -3.15 -12.71 5.04
N ASP A 97 -4.29 -12.39 5.63
CA ASP A 97 -5.59 -12.55 4.97
C ASP A 97 -5.73 -11.57 3.80
N LEU A 98 -5.06 -10.41 3.81
CA LEU A 98 -5.04 -9.51 2.65
C LEU A 98 -4.44 -10.20 1.42
N LEU A 99 -3.34 -10.94 1.60
CA LEU A 99 -2.67 -11.66 0.51
C LEU A 99 -3.61 -12.69 -0.11
N ARG A 100 -4.32 -13.43 0.75
CA ARG A 100 -5.31 -14.42 0.32
C ARG A 100 -6.47 -13.79 -0.41
N LEU A 101 -7.07 -12.74 0.15
CA LEU A 101 -8.23 -12.07 -0.46
C LEU A 101 -7.86 -11.41 -1.80
N ALA A 102 -6.67 -10.81 -1.89
CA ALA A 102 -6.16 -10.23 -3.13
C ALA A 102 -6.03 -11.29 -4.24
N ASP A 103 -5.43 -12.44 -3.94
CA ASP A 103 -5.29 -13.56 -4.88
C ASP A 103 -6.66 -14.13 -5.30
N GLU A 104 -7.57 -14.34 -4.34
CA GLU A 104 -8.93 -14.84 -4.60
C GLU A 104 -9.73 -13.92 -5.51
N VAL A 105 -9.53 -12.60 -5.41
CA VAL A 105 -10.17 -11.59 -6.27
C VAL A 105 -9.48 -11.50 -7.64
N GLY A 106 -8.16 -11.71 -7.68
CA GLY A 106 -7.36 -11.69 -8.91
C GLY A 106 -6.37 -10.54 -9.01
N PHE A 107 -6.16 -9.77 -7.94
CA PHE A 107 -5.08 -8.79 -7.88
C PHE A 107 -3.69 -9.46 -7.91
N SER A 108 -2.66 -8.69 -8.27
CA SER A 108 -1.26 -9.03 -8.02
C SER A 108 -1.01 -9.26 -6.53
N VAL A 109 0.13 -9.86 -6.19
CA VAL A 109 0.58 -9.91 -4.80
C VAL A 109 0.62 -8.48 -4.22
N PRO A 110 -0.03 -8.23 -3.05
CA PRO A 110 -0.01 -6.91 -2.42
C PRO A 110 1.41 -6.41 -2.15
N ARG A 111 1.73 -5.20 -2.63
CA ARG A 111 3.05 -4.58 -2.45
C ARG A 111 3.00 -3.57 -1.32
N LEU A 112 3.71 -3.84 -0.23
CA LEU A 112 3.78 -2.97 0.94
C LEU A 112 4.65 -1.75 0.64
N LEU A 113 4.13 -0.54 0.86
CA LEU A 113 4.85 0.70 0.65
C LEU A 113 5.38 1.29 1.95
N THR A 114 4.51 1.49 2.94
CA THR A 114 4.84 2.08 4.25
C THR A 114 4.11 1.34 5.35
N ALA A 115 4.69 1.31 6.55
CA ALA A 115 4.05 0.76 7.73
C ALA A 115 4.45 1.57 8.98
N SER A 116 3.53 1.73 9.93
CA SER A 116 3.76 2.39 11.22
C SER A 116 2.96 1.71 12.34
N ILE A 117 3.61 1.44 13.48
CA ILE A 117 2.95 0.81 14.63
C ILE A 117 1.83 1.72 15.15
N VAL A 118 0.68 1.12 15.45
CA VAL A 118 -0.46 1.78 16.08
C VAL A 118 -0.51 1.36 17.55
N SER A 119 -0.39 2.34 18.45
CA SER A 119 -0.54 2.13 19.89
C SER A 119 -1.98 2.39 20.32
N VAL A 120 -2.53 1.49 21.14
CA VAL A 120 -3.82 1.68 21.79
C VAL A 120 -3.56 2.16 23.20
N GLY A 121 -3.88 3.41 23.50
CA GLY A 121 -3.59 4.03 24.80
C GLY A 121 -4.62 3.78 25.89
N ASN A 122 -5.76 3.16 25.58
CA ASN A 122 -6.83 2.88 26.53
C ASN A 122 -6.61 1.50 27.19
N GLU A 123 -6.44 1.48 28.51
CA GLU A 123 -6.14 0.27 29.30
C GLU A 123 -7.25 -0.80 29.22
N GLU A 124 -8.53 -0.38 29.21
CA GLU A 124 -9.66 -1.31 29.08
C GLU A 124 -9.65 -2.01 27.73
N LEU A 125 -9.37 -1.25 26.65
CA LEU A 125 -9.24 -1.81 25.32
C LEU A 125 -8.01 -2.72 25.21
N GLN A 126 -6.89 -2.38 25.84
CA GLN A 126 -5.70 -3.23 25.87
C GLN A 126 -5.99 -4.60 26.49
N HIS A 127 -6.76 -4.66 27.58
CA HIS A 127 -7.12 -5.93 28.20
C HIS A 127 -7.93 -6.83 27.25
N ILE A 128 -8.86 -6.26 26.50
CA ILE A 128 -9.68 -7.00 25.51
C ILE A 128 -8.85 -7.40 24.29
N LEU A 129 -7.91 -6.55 23.85
CA LEU A 129 -7.02 -6.83 22.73
C LEU A 129 -5.97 -7.89 23.04
N GLY A 130 -5.60 -8.08 24.32
CA GLY A 130 -4.56 -9.03 24.71
C GLY A 130 -3.25 -8.76 23.97
N ASP A 131 -2.71 -9.79 23.32
CA ASP A 131 -1.43 -9.72 22.59
C ASP A 131 -1.55 -9.24 21.14
N PHE A 132 -2.76 -8.87 20.67
CA PHE A 132 -2.93 -8.36 19.31
C PHE A 132 -2.18 -7.03 19.13
N LYS A 133 -1.33 -6.98 18.11
CA LYS A 133 -0.61 -5.79 17.68
C LYS A 133 -1.25 -5.24 16.42
N PHE A 134 -1.18 -3.92 16.27
CA PHE A 134 -1.76 -3.20 15.14
C PHE A 134 -0.71 -2.37 14.41
N VAL A 135 -0.86 -2.29 13.10
CA VAL A 135 -0.01 -1.49 12.21
C VAL A 135 -0.88 -0.78 11.20
N SER A 136 -0.62 0.51 10.95
CA SER A 136 -1.16 1.21 9.80
C SER A 136 -0.22 0.97 8.63
N ALA A 137 -0.73 0.41 7.53
CA ALA A 137 0.08 0.06 6.38
C ALA A 137 -0.57 0.51 5.08
N THR A 138 0.27 0.97 4.15
CA THR A 138 -0.12 1.36 2.79
C THR A 138 0.29 0.27 1.82
N TYR A 139 -0.68 -0.27 1.09
CA TYR A 139 -0.47 -1.31 0.08
C TYR A 139 -0.86 -0.83 -1.31
N ARG A 140 -0.26 -1.49 -2.30
CA ARG A 140 -0.57 -1.35 -3.73
C ARG A 140 -0.93 -2.71 -4.30
N LEU A 141 -2.11 -2.83 -4.89
CA LEU A 141 -2.60 -4.05 -5.52
C LEU A 141 -2.92 -3.72 -6.98
N PHE A 142 -2.29 -4.42 -7.92
CA PHE A 142 -2.46 -4.14 -9.35
C PHE A 142 -3.38 -5.15 -10.01
N LYS A 143 -4.24 -4.67 -10.90
CA LYS A 143 -4.99 -5.51 -11.83
C LYS A 143 -4.15 -5.67 -13.08
N VAL A 144 -3.55 -6.84 -13.27
CA VAL A 144 -2.67 -7.12 -14.41
C VAL A 144 -2.98 -8.48 -15.02
N PRO A 145 -2.75 -8.68 -16.32
CA PRO A 145 -2.91 -9.97 -16.96
C PRO A 145 -2.08 -11.04 -16.25
N LYS A 146 -2.68 -12.21 -15.98
CA LYS A 146 -1.94 -13.38 -15.49
C LYS A 146 -1.10 -13.94 -16.65
N GLY A 147 0.20 -14.11 -16.41
CA GLY A 147 1.14 -14.64 -17.40
C GLY A 147 2.37 -15.24 -16.73
N PRO A 148 3.17 -16.03 -17.46
CA PRO A 148 4.42 -16.56 -16.90
C PRO A 148 5.32 -15.39 -16.47
N PRO A 149 5.89 -15.44 -15.26
CA PRO A 149 6.76 -14.38 -14.79
C PRO A 149 8.06 -14.39 -15.61
N GLU A 150 8.23 -13.39 -16.47
CA GLU A 150 9.49 -13.16 -17.19
C GLU A 150 10.24 -12.02 -16.52
N ALA A 151 11.27 -12.36 -15.76
CA ALA A 151 12.20 -11.39 -15.22
C ALA A 151 12.82 -10.55 -16.35
N CYS A 152 13.15 -9.31 -16.07
CA CYS A 152 13.81 -8.44 -17.03
C CYS A 152 14.64 -7.37 -16.32
N ARG A 153 15.44 -6.64 -17.10
CA ARG A 153 16.10 -5.43 -16.61
C ARG A 153 15.27 -4.23 -16.99
N VAL A 154 15.14 -3.29 -16.07
CA VAL A 154 14.40 -2.05 -16.27
C VAL A 154 15.29 -0.85 -15.99
N ILE A 155 15.01 0.26 -16.68
CA ILE A 155 15.63 1.57 -16.43
C ILE A 155 14.49 2.54 -16.21
N TYR A 156 14.48 3.23 -15.06
CA TYR A 156 13.55 4.31 -14.81
C TYR A 156 14.03 5.59 -15.47
N ASN A 157 13.15 6.27 -16.20
CA ASN A 157 13.51 7.38 -17.08
C ASN A 157 13.37 8.75 -16.40
N GLY A 158 12.88 8.80 -15.16
CA GLY A 158 12.60 10.05 -14.45
C GLY A 158 11.31 10.76 -14.87
N GLY A 159 10.40 10.06 -15.55
CA GLY A 159 9.19 10.67 -16.13
C GLY A 159 8.04 10.92 -15.14
N VAL A 160 8.09 10.35 -13.93
CA VAL A 160 7.05 10.56 -12.91
C VAL A 160 7.28 11.91 -12.22
N THR A 161 6.33 12.84 -12.38
CA THR A 161 6.36 14.16 -11.75
C THR A 161 6.49 14.06 -10.22
N GLY A 162 7.46 14.79 -9.66
CA GLY A 162 7.79 14.77 -8.22
C GLY A 162 8.64 13.57 -7.78
N ALA A 163 9.02 12.69 -8.71
CA ALA A 163 9.89 11.55 -8.47
C ALA A 163 10.95 11.43 -9.58
N GLU A 164 11.39 12.55 -10.16
CA GLU A 164 12.26 12.60 -11.33
C GLU A 164 13.59 11.89 -11.07
N ASP A 165 14.21 12.11 -9.90
CA ASP A 165 15.49 11.47 -9.56
C ASP A 165 15.34 10.01 -9.13
N ARG A 166 14.23 9.70 -8.45
CA ARG A 166 14.03 8.41 -7.78
C ARG A 166 12.57 8.11 -7.51
N LEU A 167 12.10 6.96 -8.01
CA LEU A 167 10.77 6.42 -7.74
C LEU A 167 10.84 5.32 -6.67
N ARG A 168 10.29 5.60 -5.48
CA ARG A 168 10.01 4.55 -4.49
C ARG A 168 8.72 3.84 -4.88
N PHE A 169 8.84 2.65 -5.46
CA PHE A 169 7.70 1.91 -5.97
C PHE A 169 6.97 1.12 -4.87
N ASP A 170 7.75 0.48 -4.00
CA ASP A 170 7.31 -0.19 -2.77
C ASP A 170 8.44 -0.12 -1.72
N CYS A 171 8.33 -0.84 -0.60
CA CYS A 171 9.35 -0.83 0.46
C CYS A 171 10.68 -1.52 0.06
N ARG A 172 10.68 -2.38 -0.96
CA ARG A 172 11.86 -3.11 -1.45
C ARG A 172 12.42 -2.50 -2.73
N ASN A 173 11.57 -1.94 -3.56
CA ASN A 173 11.90 -1.50 -4.92
C ASN A 173 11.92 0.02 -4.99
N THR A 174 13.12 0.55 -5.15
CA THR A 174 13.36 1.98 -5.41
C THR A 174 14.21 2.12 -6.66
N PHE A 175 13.69 2.80 -7.66
CA PHE A 175 14.35 2.99 -8.95
C PHE A 175 14.94 4.39 -9.01
N LYS A 176 16.27 4.50 -9.13
CA LYS A 176 16.92 5.76 -9.45
C LYS A 176 16.91 5.98 -10.96
N ALA A 177 16.78 7.24 -11.38
CA ALA A 177 16.75 7.57 -12.79
C ALA A 177 18.04 7.11 -13.50
N ASN A 178 17.89 6.51 -14.68
CA ASN A 178 18.96 6.04 -15.55
C ASN A 178 19.83 4.89 -15.00
N GLU A 179 19.46 4.30 -13.85
CA GLU A 179 20.12 3.09 -13.35
C GLU A 179 19.41 1.82 -13.87
N VAL A 180 20.20 0.81 -14.22
CA VAL A 180 19.69 -0.51 -14.63
C VAL A 180 19.39 -1.34 -13.39
N VAL A 181 18.15 -1.81 -13.26
CA VAL A 181 17.71 -2.65 -12.15
C VAL A 181 17.12 -3.96 -12.69
N GLU A 182 17.51 -5.08 -12.11
CA GLU A 182 16.93 -6.38 -12.43
C GLU A 182 15.67 -6.59 -11.58
N VAL A 183 14.56 -6.96 -12.20
CA VAL A 183 13.27 -7.15 -11.54
C VAL A 183 12.70 -8.53 -11.85
N ASP A 184 11.98 -9.10 -10.89
CA ASP A 184 11.23 -10.34 -11.09
C ASP A 184 10.12 -10.17 -12.15
N GLY A 185 9.57 -11.30 -12.58
CA GLY A 185 8.57 -11.28 -13.64
C GLY A 185 7.23 -10.66 -13.25
N GLU A 186 6.85 -10.68 -11.97
CA GLU A 186 5.61 -10.06 -11.51
C GLU A 186 5.74 -8.53 -11.55
N LEU A 187 6.82 -7.98 -11.00
CA LEU A 187 7.11 -6.55 -11.05
C LEU A 187 7.34 -6.07 -12.48
N ALA A 188 8.02 -6.86 -13.32
CA ALA A 188 8.14 -6.58 -14.75
C ALA A 188 6.76 -6.45 -15.42
N ASN A 189 5.86 -7.39 -15.16
CA ASN A 189 4.50 -7.37 -15.71
C ASN A 189 3.72 -6.14 -15.22
N ILE A 190 3.81 -5.82 -13.93
CA ILE A 190 3.20 -4.62 -13.35
C ILE A 190 3.71 -3.35 -14.04
N LEU A 191 5.03 -3.19 -14.17
CA LEU A 191 5.62 -2.02 -14.80
C LEU A 191 5.24 -1.89 -16.27
N LYS A 192 5.16 -3.01 -17.02
CA LYS A 192 4.77 -3.03 -18.45
C LYS A 192 3.29 -2.73 -18.68
N CYS A 193 2.41 -3.18 -17.79
CA CYS A 193 0.97 -3.10 -18.00
C CYS A 193 0.32 -1.87 -17.35
N SER A 194 0.96 -1.27 -16.35
CA SER A 194 0.40 -0.14 -15.61
C SER A 194 0.76 1.21 -16.25
N ARG A 195 0.24 2.30 -15.66
CA ARG A 195 0.55 3.68 -16.06
C ARG A 195 2.04 4.04 -16.01
N PHE A 196 2.87 3.23 -15.35
CA PHE A 196 4.31 3.45 -15.25
C PHE A 196 5.07 3.03 -16.51
N ALA A 197 4.46 2.26 -17.42
CA ALA A 197 5.13 1.74 -18.61
C ALA A 197 5.89 2.80 -19.43
N PRO A 198 5.36 4.02 -19.67
CA PRO A 198 6.08 5.07 -20.40
C PRO A 198 7.33 5.57 -19.69
N ASP A 199 7.40 5.42 -18.37
CA ASP A 199 8.49 5.90 -17.53
C ASP A 199 9.62 4.89 -17.36
N PHE A 200 9.51 3.72 -17.99
CA PHE A 200 10.49 2.64 -17.90
C PHE A 200 10.92 2.14 -19.28
N ASN A 201 12.22 1.91 -19.45
CA ASN A 201 12.76 1.12 -20.55
C ASN A 201 13.00 -0.32 -20.11
N PHE A 202 12.69 -1.29 -20.98
CA PHE A 202 12.79 -2.71 -20.69
C PHE A 202 13.88 -3.37 -21.54
N GLN A 203 14.71 -4.18 -20.91
CA GLN A 203 15.81 -4.92 -21.55
C GLN A 203 15.71 -6.41 -21.21
N PRO A 204 16.19 -7.32 -22.08
CA PRO A 204 16.30 -8.72 -21.75
C PRO A 204 17.14 -8.94 -20.48
N PRO A 205 16.92 -10.05 -19.74
CA PRO A 205 17.80 -10.48 -18.66
C PRO A 205 19.27 -10.48 -19.07
N GLY A 206 20.18 -10.25 -18.13
CA GLY A 206 21.62 -10.41 -18.40
C GLY A 206 21.96 -11.87 -18.73
N GLY A 207 22.82 -12.12 -19.72
CA GLY A 207 23.23 -13.47 -20.10
C GLY A 207 24.10 -14.18 -19.06
N SER A 208 23.70 -15.41 -18.71
CA SER A 208 24.42 -16.51 -18.03
C SER A 208 25.20 -16.23 -16.74
N THR A 209 24.57 -16.50 -15.61
CA THR A 209 25.15 -17.28 -14.50
C THR A 209 24.02 -18.04 -13.80
N GLU A 210 24.30 -19.26 -13.37
CA GLU A 210 23.42 -20.14 -12.61
C GLU A 210 22.75 -19.41 -11.44
N LEU A 211 21.52 -18.92 -11.63
CA LEU A 211 20.62 -18.70 -10.51
C LEU A 211 19.79 -19.96 -10.39
N GLY A 212 20.16 -20.81 -9.42
CA GLY A 212 19.28 -21.87 -8.94
C GLY A 212 17.89 -21.29 -8.68
N CYS A 213 16.85 -22.07 -8.96
CA CYS A 213 15.45 -21.68 -8.84
C CYS A 213 15.15 -20.97 -7.51
N VAL A 214 15.34 -19.65 -7.47
CA VAL A 214 14.82 -18.81 -6.40
C VAL A 214 13.34 -18.70 -6.72
N ASN A 215 12.51 -19.31 -5.89
CA ASN A 215 11.07 -19.19 -5.98
C ASN A 215 10.70 -17.70 -6.14
N PRO A 216 10.13 -17.26 -7.27
CA PRO A 216 9.81 -15.86 -7.51
C PRO A 216 8.45 -15.52 -6.89
N LYS A 217 8.28 -15.85 -5.60
CA LYS A 217 7.24 -15.18 -4.82
C LYS A 217 7.80 -13.81 -4.55
N ALA A 218 7.14 -12.74 -5.00
CA ALA A 218 7.44 -11.40 -4.51
C ALA A 218 7.64 -11.50 -3.00
N ASP A 219 8.81 -11.10 -2.50
CA ASP A 219 9.18 -11.25 -1.09
C ASP A 219 8.12 -10.56 -0.23
N ILE A 220 7.17 -11.34 0.27
CA ILE A 220 6.06 -10.85 1.10
C ILE A 220 6.71 -10.26 2.36
N VAL A 221 6.58 -8.95 2.53
CA VAL A 221 7.15 -8.24 3.68
C VAL A 221 6.12 -8.17 4.79
N ASP A 222 6.52 -8.57 5.99
CA ASP A 222 5.69 -8.40 7.18
C ASP A 222 5.61 -6.89 7.53
N PRO A 223 4.40 -6.29 7.59
CA PRO A 223 4.25 -4.87 7.88
C PRO A 223 4.71 -4.49 9.30
N PHE A 224 4.71 -5.41 10.25
CA PHE A 224 5.23 -5.17 11.60
C PHE A 224 6.75 -5.06 11.60
N GLU A 225 7.44 -5.90 10.84
CA GLU A 225 8.90 -5.82 10.68
C GLU A 225 9.29 -4.50 10.02
N LEU A 226 8.62 -4.14 8.91
CA LEU A 226 8.88 -2.86 8.23
C LEU A 226 8.63 -1.66 9.15
N ALA A 227 7.57 -1.69 9.96
CA ALA A 227 7.26 -0.60 10.88
C ALA A 227 8.36 -0.41 11.95
N VAL A 228 8.95 -1.50 12.44
CA VAL A 228 10.07 -1.46 13.39
C VAL A 228 11.34 -0.93 12.73
N GLU A 229 11.64 -1.37 11.50
CA GLU A 229 12.79 -0.89 10.72
C GLU A 229 12.69 0.63 10.48
N LEU A 230 11.54 1.11 10.01
CA LEU A 230 11.31 2.54 9.73
C LEU A 230 11.33 3.39 11.01
N GLY A 231 10.76 2.89 12.11
CA GLY A 231 10.80 3.55 13.41
C GLY A 231 12.24 3.70 13.95
N SER A 232 13.08 2.68 13.72
CA SER A 232 14.49 2.70 14.14
C SER A 232 15.34 3.66 13.30
N GLN A 233 15.04 3.80 12.00
CA GLN A 233 15.71 4.77 11.11
C GLN A 233 15.33 6.23 11.41
N GLY A 234 14.12 6.49 11.91
CA GLY A 234 13.72 7.81 12.39
C GLY A 234 14.48 8.26 13.65
N LEU A 235 14.86 7.31 14.51
CA LEU A 235 15.64 7.57 15.73
C LEU A 235 17.13 7.80 15.44
N SER A 236 17.70 7.17 14.40
CA SER A 236 19.12 7.37 14.03
C SER A 236 19.37 8.69 13.28
N ALA A 237 18.36 9.23 12.58
CA ALA A 237 18.45 10.53 11.91
C ALA A 237 18.28 11.75 12.87
N ALA A 238 17.82 11.53 14.10
CA ALA A 238 17.49 12.59 15.07
C ALA A 238 18.62 12.96 16.05
N THR A 239 19.90 12.82 15.66
CA THR A 239 21.06 13.25 16.47
C THR A 239 21.64 14.62 16.07
N GLY A 240 20.94 15.37 15.19
CA GLY A 240 21.24 16.78 14.90
C GLY A 240 20.47 17.71 15.84
N GLY A 241 20.94 17.85 17.08
CA GLY A 241 20.33 18.69 18.10
C GLY A 241 20.24 20.17 17.71
N CYS A 242 19.07 20.76 17.88
CA CYS A 242 18.88 22.21 17.87
C CYS A 242 17.84 22.61 18.92
N CYS A 243 18.23 22.53 20.20
CA CYS A 243 17.55 23.21 21.29
C CYS A 243 18.54 24.15 21.96
N SER A 244 18.60 25.39 21.47
CA SER A 244 19.12 26.53 22.21
C SER A 244 18.17 26.82 23.37
N THR A 245 18.53 26.42 24.58
CA THR A 245 17.88 26.88 25.80
C THR A 245 18.32 28.31 26.08
N LYS A 246 17.47 29.29 25.75
CA LYS A 246 17.56 30.61 26.38
C LYS A 246 17.20 30.43 27.85
N SER A 247 18.23 30.47 28.68
CA SER A 247 18.09 30.70 30.12
C SER A 247 17.54 32.10 30.34
N ALA A 248 16.37 32.17 30.96
CA ALA A 248 15.89 33.34 31.67
C ALA A 248 15.88 32.95 33.15
N ASP A 249 16.77 33.56 33.95
CA ASP A 249 16.46 33.99 35.31
C ASP A 249 17.55 34.90 35.92
N CYS A 250 17.13 36.12 36.22
CA CYS A 250 17.39 36.92 37.43
C CYS A 250 18.63 36.66 38.31
N CYS A 251 19.50 37.68 38.48
CA CYS A 251 19.55 38.53 39.71
C CYS A 251 20.81 39.42 39.81
N ARG A 252 20.55 40.66 40.27
CA ARG A 252 21.44 41.75 40.75
C ARG A 252 22.07 42.70 39.72
#